data_AF-A0AAW0RT98-F1
#
_entry.id   AF-A0AAW0RT98-F1
#
_cell.length_a   1.000
_cell.length_b   1.000
_cell.length_c   1.000
_cell.angle_alpha   90.00
_cell.angle_beta   90.00
_cell.angle_gamma   90.00
#
_symmetry.space_group_name_H-M   'P 1'
#
loop_
_entity.id
_entity.type
_entity.pdbx_description
1 polymer ?
#
loop_
_entity_poly.entity_id
_entity_poly.type
_entity_poly.pdbx_seq_one_letter_code
_entity_poly.pdbx_strand_id
1 'polypeptide(L)'
;MDFRLEQLNSGPDGAHILASWIGMLFSLSIDVDSMPSSSARDTPSQRMCRLVQCLRAPDTTDDEYDAVSQDLFRRIIRAGDRLLREIVIHYRTRPVSPRLDDHLFLPIPLLRMVDSDDYGSDDDDDSDDPDSIHGDGRAGTSSTGRLGFASRLSKYFPQEVRHAHPGADVLPFDIDPDLPAYHVDQVHVLETLVHDPLVDHVACRVLVDGEQLFCKAERGGVAFGDSVVGRDFRTMLELRAALGEQHPRQQQQQQQQQPDQQQQQQQQQRQLQLQKQQKQHGEEPETKTASASASASASPSQKQMRLRVPSLRGVLRHPTEGHVIGFLRDWVPGASLGSYEMADLPAELRGAWDAKVARTLAELHRLGVYWGAAENESVIIDPHGEPWLVDFGAKVNLGLKREEGDREEGDWLDYDSIYHYLEMRDDEGVVVSDGGGSDECDFEIDMVLGEKLRHWNLHTWK
;
A
#
# COMPACT_ATOMS: atom_id res chain seq x y z
N MET A 1 18.46 -4.50 -2.31
CA MET A 1 17.81 -5.64 -1.63
C MET A 1 16.98 -5.05 -0.52
N ASP A 2 15.70 -5.40 -0.44
CA ASP A 2 14.79 -4.85 0.57
C ASP A 2 14.97 -5.61 1.88
N PHE A 3 15.90 -5.13 2.70
CA PHE A 3 16.12 -5.62 4.06
C PHE A 3 16.19 -4.45 5.03
N ARG A 4 15.81 -4.69 6.28
CA ARG A 4 16.00 -3.73 7.38
C ARG A 4 16.46 -4.46 8.64
N LEU A 5 17.32 -3.81 9.41
CA LEU A 5 17.68 -4.23 10.75
C LEU A 5 16.79 -3.47 11.72
N GLU A 6 15.77 -4.13 12.24
CA GLU A 6 14.72 -3.53 13.07
C GLU A 6 15.21 -3.33 14.52
N GLN A 7 15.97 -4.28 15.04
CA GLN A 7 16.54 -4.21 16.38
C GLN A 7 17.86 -4.96 16.50
N LEU A 8 18.83 -4.35 17.18
CA LEU A 8 20.15 -4.93 17.43
C LEU A 8 20.47 -4.89 18.92
N ASN A 9 20.68 -6.07 19.53
CA ASN A 9 21.18 -6.21 20.89
C ASN A 9 22.48 -7.02 20.87
N SER A 10 23.48 -6.63 21.64
CA SER A 10 24.74 -7.37 21.71
C SER A 10 25.47 -7.14 23.03
N GLY A 11 26.40 -8.06 23.31
CA GLY A 11 27.35 -7.97 24.40
C GLY A 11 28.59 -8.84 24.13
N PRO A 12 29.40 -9.13 25.15
CA PRO A 12 30.73 -9.72 24.95
C PRO A 12 30.73 -11.17 24.43
N ASP A 13 29.63 -11.90 24.61
CA ASP A 13 29.48 -13.34 24.31
C ASP A 13 28.29 -13.63 23.38
N GLY A 14 27.81 -12.62 22.64
CA GLY A 14 26.76 -12.84 21.67
C GLY A 14 25.99 -11.59 21.24
N ALA A 15 25.01 -11.83 20.39
CA ALA A 15 24.12 -10.83 19.84
C ALA A 15 22.74 -11.41 19.51
N HIS A 16 21.77 -10.52 19.39
CA HIS A 16 20.45 -10.80 18.88
C HIS A 16 20.06 -9.73 17.85
N ILE A 17 19.48 -10.18 16.75
CA ILE A 17 19.08 -9.35 15.62
C ILE A 17 17.61 -9.63 15.33
N LEU A 18 16.78 -8.59 15.29
CA LEU A 18 15.49 -8.62 14.61
C LEU A 18 15.68 -7.97 13.24
N ALA A 19 15.38 -8.69 12.18
CA ALA A 19 15.53 -8.21 10.81
C ALA A 19 14.27 -8.48 10.00
N SER A 20 14.02 -7.62 9.01
CA SER A 20 13.03 -7.85 7.96
C SER A 20 13.72 -8.09 6.62
N TRP A 21 13.20 -9.03 5.84
CA TRP A 21 13.63 -9.30 4.48
C TRP A 21 12.41 -9.69 3.66
N ILE A 22 12.20 -9.06 2.51
CA ILE A 22 11.03 -9.33 1.65
C ILE A 22 9.72 -9.36 2.45
N GLY A 23 9.47 -8.37 3.30
CA GLY A 23 8.30 -8.28 4.18
C GLY A 23 8.20 -9.33 5.30
N MET A 24 9.14 -10.28 5.39
CA MET A 24 9.22 -11.26 6.46
C MET A 24 10.10 -10.77 7.61
N LEU A 25 9.53 -10.63 8.81
CA LEU A 25 10.29 -10.46 10.04
C LEU A 25 10.86 -11.80 10.52
N PHE A 26 12.11 -11.81 10.96
CA PHE A 26 12.73 -12.94 11.63
C PHE A 26 13.73 -12.49 12.69
N SER A 27 13.90 -13.35 13.69
CA SER A 27 14.81 -13.14 14.81
C SER A 27 16.02 -14.06 14.67
N LEU A 28 17.23 -13.54 14.88
CA LEU A 28 18.48 -14.29 14.80
C LEU A 28 19.27 -14.12 16.09
N SER A 29 19.53 -15.24 16.75
CA SER A 29 20.41 -15.32 17.92
C SER A 29 21.81 -15.79 17.52
N ILE A 30 22.82 -15.12 18.04
CA ILE A 30 24.23 -15.43 17.83
C ILE A 30 24.83 -15.59 19.22
N ASP A 31 25.21 -16.81 19.57
CA ASP A 31 25.89 -17.09 20.84
C ASP A 31 27.36 -17.40 20.53
N VAL A 32 28.26 -16.86 21.34
CA VAL A 32 29.71 -16.99 21.13
C VAL A 32 30.39 -17.33 22.46
N ASP A 33 31.06 -18.47 22.54
CA ASP A 33 31.71 -18.94 23.78
C ASP A 33 32.81 -17.99 24.26
N SER A 34 33.59 -17.43 23.33
CA SER A 34 34.57 -16.39 23.61
C SER A 34 34.87 -15.57 22.35
N MET A 35 35.17 -14.28 22.53
CA MET A 35 35.59 -13.39 21.45
C MET A 35 37.12 -13.22 21.50
N PRO A 36 37.88 -13.79 20.55
CA PRO A 36 39.34 -13.63 20.53
C PRO A 36 39.73 -12.19 20.24
N SER A 37 40.93 -11.77 20.65
CA SER A 37 41.42 -10.41 20.38
C SER A 37 41.76 -10.17 18.91
N SER A 38 42.01 -11.24 18.14
CA SER A 38 42.33 -11.20 16.70
C SER A 38 41.19 -11.81 15.88
N SER A 39 40.81 -11.14 14.79
CA SER A 39 39.72 -11.57 13.90
C SER A 39 40.14 -12.60 12.85
N ALA A 40 41.45 -12.88 12.73
CA ALA A 40 41.99 -13.73 11.66
C ALA A 40 41.49 -15.18 11.67
N ARG A 41 40.99 -15.65 12.82
CA ARG A 41 40.45 -17.00 13.02
C ARG A 41 39.02 -16.98 13.56
N ASP A 42 38.30 -15.88 13.35
CA ASP A 42 36.93 -15.80 13.84
C ASP A 42 36.09 -16.92 13.20
N THR A 43 35.25 -17.57 14.00
CA THR A 43 34.17 -18.41 13.50
C THR A 43 33.13 -17.54 12.77
N PRO A 44 32.23 -18.14 11.96
CA PRO A 44 31.10 -17.41 11.39
C PRO A 44 30.29 -16.62 12.43
N SER A 45 29.98 -17.22 13.58
CA SER A 45 29.26 -16.57 14.68
C SER A 45 30.05 -15.39 15.28
N GLN A 46 31.35 -15.56 15.52
CA GLN A 46 32.23 -14.48 16.01
C GLN A 46 32.25 -13.28 15.04
N ARG A 47 32.39 -13.54 13.73
CA ARG A 47 32.36 -12.47 12.70
C ARG A 47 31.05 -11.70 12.72
N MET A 48 29.92 -12.40 12.74
CA MET A 48 28.61 -11.74 12.75
C MET A 48 28.38 -10.97 14.05
N CYS A 49 28.82 -11.50 15.19
CA CYS A 49 28.77 -10.80 16.47
C CYS A 49 29.57 -9.48 16.44
N ARG A 50 30.79 -9.47 15.86
CA ARG A 50 31.56 -8.22 15.67
C ARG A 50 30.83 -7.21 14.82
N LEU A 51 30.21 -7.62 13.71
CA LEU A 51 29.45 -6.69 12.84
C LEU A 51 28.29 -6.04 13.61
N VAL A 52 27.56 -6.80 14.43
CA VAL A 52 26.50 -6.24 15.29
C VAL A 52 27.07 -5.28 16.33
N GLN A 53 28.23 -5.59 16.92
CA GLN A 53 28.90 -4.67 17.85
C GLN A 53 29.36 -3.39 17.16
N CYS A 54 29.88 -3.48 15.93
CA CYS A 54 30.24 -2.32 15.11
C CYS A 54 29.03 -1.44 14.83
N LEU A 55 27.89 -2.00 14.41
CA LEU A 55 26.66 -1.25 14.16
C LEU A 55 26.08 -0.53 15.38
N ARG A 56 26.51 -0.92 16.59
CA ARG A 56 26.09 -0.30 17.85
C ARG A 56 27.13 0.64 18.44
N ALA A 57 28.27 0.84 17.77
CA ALA A 57 29.27 1.78 18.23
C ALA A 57 28.73 3.22 18.10
N PRO A 58 28.93 4.08 19.12
CA PRO A 58 28.34 5.42 19.14
C PRO A 58 28.92 6.37 18.09
N ASP A 59 30.05 6.00 17.48
CA ASP A 59 30.83 6.76 16.51
C ASP A 59 30.71 6.22 15.08
N THR A 60 29.84 5.23 14.82
CA THR A 60 29.57 4.74 13.47
C THR A 60 28.91 5.82 12.61
N THR A 61 29.54 6.13 11.48
CA THR A 61 28.97 7.05 10.48
C THR A 61 27.87 6.36 9.66
N ASP A 62 27.00 7.13 9.00
CA ASP A 62 25.93 6.56 8.16
C ASP A 62 26.48 5.66 7.04
N ASP A 63 27.56 6.08 6.37
CA ASP A 63 28.21 5.28 5.32
C ASP A 63 28.79 3.96 5.86
N GLU A 64 29.37 3.99 7.06
CA GLU A 64 29.87 2.79 7.74
C GLU A 64 28.72 1.88 8.18
N TYR A 65 27.63 2.46 8.70
CA TYR A 65 26.44 1.72 9.07
C TYR A 65 25.86 0.98 7.86
N ASP A 66 25.74 1.65 6.73
CA ASP A 66 25.26 1.06 5.48
C ASP A 66 26.18 -0.06 4.99
N ALA A 67 27.49 0.16 4.96
CA ALA A 67 28.45 -0.86 4.53
C ALA A 67 28.43 -2.10 5.45
N VAL A 68 28.42 -1.90 6.77
CA VAL A 68 28.46 -2.97 7.77
C VAL A 68 27.12 -3.71 7.83
N SER A 69 25.99 -3.01 7.75
CA SER A 69 24.65 -3.63 7.76
C SER A 69 24.44 -4.49 6.52
N GLN A 70 24.92 -4.05 5.35
CA GLN A 70 24.92 -4.85 4.14
C GLN A 70 25.81 -6.09 4.26
N ASP A 71 27.02 -6.00 4.83
CA ASP A 71 27.87 -7.18 5.03
C ASP A 71 27.22 -8.18 5.99
N LEU A 72 26.69 -7.69 7.12
CA LEU A 72 25.96 -8.52 8.07
C LEU A 72 24.79 -9.24 7.39
N PHE A 73 23.98 -8.51 6.64
CA PHE A 73 22.81 -9.07 5.98
C PHE A 73 23.18 -10.11 4.90
N ARG A 74 24.20 -9.83 4.06
CA ARG A 74 24.70 -10.80 3.08
C ARG A 74 25.14 -12.10 3.74
N ARG A 75 25.78 -12.03 4.92
CA ARG A 75 26.17 -13.21 5.69
C ARG A 75 24.97 -13.98 6.24
N ILE A 76 23.96 -13.28 6.76
CA ILE A 76 22.69 -13.89 7.20
C ILE A 76 22.04 -14.66 6.05
N ILE A 77 21.88 -14.03 4.88
CA ILE A 77 21.26 -14.66 3.72
C ILE A 77 22.08 -15.86 3.24
N ARG A 78 23.40 -15.73 3.16
CA ARG A 78 24.27 -16.84 2.74
C ARG A 78 24.20 -18.02 3.71
N ALA A 79 24.22 -17.76 5.02
CA ALA A 79 24.09 -18.79 6.04
C ALA A 79 22.68 -19.42 6.06
N GLY A 80 21.66 -18.64 5.70
CA GLY A 80 20.26 -18.97 5.78
C GLY A 80 19.61 -19.46 4.50
N ASP A 81 20.31 -19.44 3.35
CA ASP A 81 19.70 -19.52 2.01
C ASP A 81 18.61 -20.58 1.90
N ARG A 82 18.92 -21.83 2.28
CA ARG A 82 17.94 -22.92 2.26
C ARG A 82 16.80 -22.73 3.28
N LEU A 83 17.13 -22.37 4.52
CA LEU A 83 16.16 -22.29 5.61
C LEU A 83 15.18 -21.12 5.41
N LEU A 84 15.68 -19.96 5.00
CA LEU A 84 14.85 -18.78 4.74
C LEU A 84 13.92 -19.03 3.54
N ARG A 85 14.38 -19.75 2.49
CA ARG A 85 13.51 -20.18 1.38
C ARG A 85 12.40 -21.13 1.86
N GLU A 86 12.72 -22.09 2.71
CA GLU A 86 11.73 -23.01 3.29
C GLU A 86 10.66 -22.24 4.10
N ILE A 87 11.06 -21.24 4.89
CA ILE A 87 10.15 -20.37 5.64
C ILE A 87 9.27 -19.53 4.70
N VAL A 88 9.85 -18.93 3.66
CA VAL A 88 9.11 -18.15 2.66
C VAL A 88 8.05 -19.00 1.96
N ILE A 89 8.42 -20.22 1.54
CA ILE A 89 7.47 -21.18 0.95
C ILE A 89 6.37 -21.53 1.96
N HIS A 90 6.73 -21.71 3.24
CA HIS A 90 5.75 -21.99 4.28
C HIS A 90 4.73 -20.87 4.45
N TYR A 91 5.15 -19.59 4.50
CA TYR A 91 4.21 -18.48 4.58
C TYR A 91 3.31 -18.38 3.34
N ARG A 92 3.88 -18.53 2.15
CA ARG A 92 3.12 -18.48 0.88
C ARG A 92 2.14 -19.63 0.70
N THR A 93 2.35 -20.75 1.38
CA THR A 93 1.46 -21.93 1.33
C THR A 93 0.58 -22.06 2.56
N ARG A 94 0.65 -21.12 3.51
CA ARG A 94 -0.20 -21.11 4.71
C ARG A 94 -1.66 -20.94 4.30
N PRO A 95 -2.60 -21.70 4.89
CA PRO A 95 -4.02 -21.47 4.67
C PRO A 95 -4.42 -20.04 5.02
N VAL A 96 -5.30 -19.44 4.21
CA VAL A 96 -5.88 -18.11 4.46
C VAL A 96 -6.66 -18.14 5.78
N SER A 97 -6.27 -17.27 6.71
CA SER A 97 -7.00 -17.10 7.97
C SER A 97 -8.22 -16.20 7.78
N PRO A 98 -9.34 -16.46 8.47
CA PRO A 98 -10.46 -15.53 8.54
C PRO A 98 -10.19 -14.32 9.45
N ARG A 99 -9.06 -14.26 10.16
CA ARG A 99 -8.75 -13.17 11.09
C ARG A 99 -7.71 -12.24 10.48
N LEU A 100 -7.93 -10.93 10.55
CA LEU A 100 -6.99 -9.96 9.97
C LEU A 100 -5.62 -9.97 10.66
N ASP A 101 -5.57 -10.19 11.98
CA ASP A 101 -4.32 -10.26 12.75
C ASP A 101 -3.36 -11.35 12.26
N ASP A 102 -3.87 -12.50 11.83
CA ASP A 102 -3.07 -13.58 11.24
C ASP A 102 -2.40 -13.21 9.91
N HIS A 103 -2.95 -12.22 9.18
CA HIS A 103 -2.37 -11.68 7.95
C HIS A 103 -1.34 -10.59 8.24
N LEU A 104 -1.56 -9.79 9.28
CA LEU A 104 -0.67 -8.67 9.60
C LEU A 104 0.55 -9.10 10.41
N PHE A 105 0.38 -10.05 11.33
CA PHE A 105 1.40 -10.47 12.28
C PHE A 105 1.79 -11.92 12.02
N LEU A 106 2.54 -12.15 10.94
CA LEU A 106 3.11 -13.46 10.68
C LEU A 106 4.00 -13.88 11.86
N PRO A 107 3.98 -15.16 12.26
CA PRO A 107 4.87 -15.65 13.31
C PRO A 107 6.32 -15.29 13.00
N ILE A 108 7.06 -14.73 13.95
CA ILE A 108 8.47 -14.37 13.75
C ILE A 108 9.33 -15.61 14.03
N PRO A 109 10.00 -16.22 13.02
CA PRO A 109 10.82 -17.39 13.25
C PRO A 109 12.08 -17.00 14.03
N LEU A 110 12.41 -17.82 15.03
CA LEU A 110 13.61 -17.67 15.82
C LEU A 110 14.72 -18.58 15.28
N LEU A 111 15.76 -17.96 14.77
CA LEU A 111 16.91 -18.59 14.15
C LEU A 111 18.13 -18.47 15.06
N ARG A 112 19.11 -19.36 14.85
CA ARG A 112 20.44 -19.28 15.44
C ARG A 112 21.52 -19.52 14.40
N MET A 113 22.67 -18.92 14.62
CA MET A 113 23.89 -19.24 13.90
C MET A 113 24.46 -20.58 14.42
N VAL A 114 24.79 -21.49 13.51
CA VAL A 114 25.50 -22.74 13.84
C VAL A 114 26.84 -22.71 13.12
N ASP A 115 27.92 -22.70 13.90
CA ASP A 115 29.26 -22.89 13.37
C ASP A 115 29.41 -24.38 13.04
N SER A 116 29.87 -24.69 11.83
CA SER A 116 30.21 -26.07 11.48
C SER A 116 31.43 -26.49 12.28
N ASP A 117 31.28 -27.53 13.10
CA ASP A 117 32.35 -28.23 13.81
C ASP A 117 33.24 -28.98 12.81
N ASP A 118 33.89 -28.27 11.89
CA ASP A 118 34.90 -28.84 11.01
C ASP A 118 36.26 -28.81 11.73
N TYR A 119 36.28 -29.42 12.92
CA TYR A 119 37.48 -30.06 13.43
C TYR A 119 37.32 -31.54 13.06
N GLY A 120 37.46 -31.83 11.77
CA GLY A 120 37.87 -33.18 11.38
C GLY A 120 39.12 -33.50 12.21
N SER A 121 39.04 -34.56 13.01
CA SER A 121 40.26 -35.20 13.46
C SER A 121 40.96 -35.62 12.18
N ASP A 122 42.01 -34.87 11.82
CA ASP A 122 43.14 -35.44 11.11
C ASP A 122 43.74 -36.47 12.09
N ASP A 123 43.05 -37.60 12.25
CA ASP A 123 43.66 -38.80 12.79
C ASP A 123 44.61 -39.25 11.70
N ASP A 124 45.89 -38.98 11.96
CA ASP A 124 47.07 -39.47 11.30
C ASP A 124 46.88 -40.92 10.80
N ASP A 125 46.62 -41.11 9.51
CA ASP A 125 46.91 -42.37 8.83
C ASP A 125 48.11 -42.13 7.92
N ASP A 126 49.28 -42.22 8.54
CA ASP A 126 50.60 -42.36 7.92
C ASP A 126 50.55 -43.54 6.94
N SER A 127 50.23 -43.26 5.68
CA SER A 127 50.60 -44.10 4.56
C SER A 127 51.42 -43.27 3.57
N ASP A 128 52.73 -43.44 3.71
CA ASP A 128 53.78 -42.97 2.80
C ASP A 128 53.42 -43.27 1.34
N ASP A 129 53.13 -42.24 0.56
CA ASP A 129 53.17 -42.32 -0.91
C ASP A 129 53.90 -41.09 -1.48
N PRO A 130 55.20 -41.21 -1.81
CA PRO A 130 55.99 -40.09 -2.29
C PRO A 130 56.01 -40.07 -3.81
N ASP A 131 54.96 -39.55 -4.45
CA ASP A 131 55.05 -38.99 -5.81
C ASP A 131 53.74 -38.31 -6.24
N SER A 132 53.59 -37.02 -5.94
CA SER A 132 52.92 -36.12 -6.89
C SER A 132 53.35 -34.67 -6.72
N ILE A 133 53.90 -34.16 -7.81
CA ILE A 133 54.45 -32.83 -8.01
C ILE A 133 53.32 -31.89 -8.45
N HIS A 134 53.15 -30.81 -7.68
CA HIS A 134 52.63 -29.47 -8.01
C HIS A 134 51.47 -29.29 -9.02
N GLY A 135 50.37 -28.72 -8.51
CA GLY A 135 49.36 -27.99 -9.29
C GLY A 135 48.44 -27.15 -8.40
N ASP A 136 48.67 -25.84 -8.42
CA ASP A 136 48.07 -24.75 -7.64
C ASP A 136 46.54 -24.70 -7.53
N GLY A 137 46.07 -24.10 -6.42
CA GLY A 137 44.92 -23.18 -6.47
C GLY A 137 43.59 -23.67 -5.91
N ARG A 138 43.55 -24.52 -4.87
CA ARG A 138 42.29 -24.72 -4.12
C ARG A 138 42.06 -23.54 -3.18
N ALA A 139 41.17 -22.63 -3.61
CA ALA A 139 40.52 -21.69 -2.71
C ALA A 139 39.98 -22.46 -1.50
N GLY A 140 40.53 -22.16 -0.31
CA GLY A 140 40.04 -22.71 0.94
C GLY A 140 38.55 -22.45 1.03
N THR A 141 37.76 -23.52 1.04
CA THR A 141 36.33 -23.47 1.32
C THR A 141 36.18 -22.96 2.75
N SER A 142 36.12 -21.65 2.93
CA SER A 142 35.90 -21.06 4.26
C SER A 142 34.62 -21.69 4.80
N SER A 143 34.70 -22.44 5.88
CA SER A 143 33.57 -23.01 6.61
C SER A 143 32.49 -21.94 6.77
N THR A 144 31.45 -22.03 5.93
CA THR A 144 30.34 -21.10 5.92
C THR A 144 29.35 -21.61 6.95
N GLY A 145 29.23 -20.89 8.07
CA GLY A 145 28.25 -21.22 9.10
C GLY A 145 26.84 -21.31 8.51
N ARG A 146 25.96 -22.07 9.17
CA ARG A 146 24.58 -22.31 8.69
C ARG A 146 23.53 -21.87 9.71
N LEU A 147 22.45 -21.24 9.26
CA LEU A 147 21.32 -20.93 10.14
C LEU A 147 20.51 -22.21 10.44
N GLY A 148 20.06 -22.32 11.68
CA GLY A 148 19.09 -23.32 12.14
C GLY A 148 17.99 -22.69 12.98
N PHE A 149 16.89 -23.41 13.21
CA PHE A 149 15.91 -22.98 14.20
C PHE A 149 16.53 -23.03 15.60
N ALA A 150 16.23 -22.01 16.40
CA ALA A 150 16.62 -21.95 17.80
C ALA A 150 15.51 -22.55 18.67
N SER A 151 15.89 -23.38 19.63
CA SER A 151 14.99 -23.93 20.65
C SER A 151 14.94 -23.09 21.93
N ARG A 152 15.78 -22.06 22.03
CA ARG A 152 15.93 -21.18 23.20
C ARG A 152 16.19 -19.75 22.74
N LEU A 153 15.71 -18.80 23.52
CA LEU A 153 16.00 -17.38 23.34
C LEU A 153 17.42 -17.10 23.84
N SER A 154 18.19 -16.33 23.07
CA SER A 154 19.45 -15.78 23.58
C SER A 154 19.16 -14.81 24.73
N LYS A 155 20.12 -14.63 25.64
CA LYS A 155 20.01 -13.64 26.71
C LYS A 155 19.92 -12.19 26.20
N TYR A 156 20.25 -11.97 24.92
CA TYR A 156 20.11 -10.69 24.22
C TYR A 156 18.75 -10.54 23.52
N PHE A 157 17.89 -11.55 23.57
CA PHE A 157 16.53 -11.47 23.08
C PHE A 157 15.78 -10.38 23.87
N PRO A 158 15.10 -9.44 23.20
CA PRO A 158 14.40 -8.35 23.88
C PRO A 158 13.22 -8.87 24.73
N GLN A 159 12.88 -8.16 25.81
CA GLN A 159 11.71 -8.51 26.63
C GLN A 159 10.40 -8.38 25.85
N GLU A 160 10.36 -7.46 24.89
CA GLU A 160 9.19 -7.22 24.03
C GLU A 160 9.68 -6.98 22.60
N VAL A 161 9.10 -7.70 21.65
CA VAL A 161 9.31 -7.46 20.21
C VAL A 161 8.18 -6.55 19.77
N ARG A 162 8.53 -5.32 19.36
CA ARG A 162 7.56 -4.38 18.81
C ARG A 162 7.36 -4.64 17.33
N HIS A 163 6.10 -4.58 16.88
CA HIS A 163 5.77 -4.62 15.47
C HIS A 163 5.83 -3.23 14.83
N ALA A 164 5.64 -2.17 15.64
CA ALA A 164 5.79 -0.80 15.20
C ALA A 164 7.24 -0.42 14.88
N HIS A 165 7.40 0.29 13.76
CA HIS A 165 8.59 1.10 13.53
C HIS A 165 8.69 2.20 14.60
N PRO A 166 9.91 2.58 15.04
CA PRO A 166 10.09 3.76 15.91
C PRO A 166 9.39 5.00 15.32
N GLY A 167 8.50 5.61 16.09
CA GLY A 167 7.71 6.76 15.64
C GLY A 167 6.33 6.42 15.06
N ALA A 168 5.91 5.15 15.00
CA ALA A 168 4.55 4.79 14.58
C ALA A 168 3.42 5.42 15.44
N ASP A 169 3.75 5.83 16.67
CA ASP A 169 2.82 6.55 17.56
C ASP A 169 2.58 8.01 17.13
N VAL A 170 3.44 8.56 16.27
CA VAL A 170 3.40 9.96 15.82
C VAL A 170 2.99 9.99 14.36
N LEU A 171 1.72 10.32 14.11
CA LEU A 171 1.22 10.52 12.75
C LEU A 171 1.53 11.94 12.28
N PRO A 172 1.91 12.14 11.01
CA PRO A 172 2.16 13.46 10.44
C PRO A 172 0.86 14.23 10.08
N PHE A 173 -0.30 13.71 10.52
CA PHE A 173 -1.62 14.26 10.29
C PHE A 173 -2.59 13.84 11.42
N ASP A 174 -3.63 14.63 11.63
CA ASP A 174 -4.66 14.35 12.62
C ASP A 174 -5.73 13.39 12.07
N ILE A 175 -6.24 12.53 12.94
CA ILE A 175 -7.38 11.66 12.63
C ILE A 175 -8.65 12.31 13.14
N ASP A 176 -9.68 12.34 12.31
CA ASP A 176 -11.02 12.76 12.69
C ASP A 176 -11.48 11.99 13.94
N PRO A 177 -11.73 12.67 15.09
CA PRO A 177 -12.11 12.01 16.33
C PRO A 177 -13.47 11.30 16.23
N ASP A 178 -14.32 11.67 15.26
CA ASP A 178 -15.61 11.02 15.01
C ASP A 178 -15.47 9.77 14.13
N LEU A 179 -14.26 9.47 13.61
CA LEU A 179 -14.00 8.28 12.82
C LEU A 179 -13.93 7.05 13.75
N PRO A 180 -14.77 6.02 13.52
CA PRO A 180 -14.74 4.79 14.32
C PRO A 180 -13.35 4.14 14.32
N ALA A 181 -12.91 3.71 15.50
CA ALA A 181 -11.65 2.98 15.67
C ALA A 181 -11.94 1.50 15.97
N TYR A 182 -11.27 0.63 15.23
CA TYR A 182 -11.40 -0.82 15.34
C TYR A 182 -10.05 -1.45 15.67
N HIS A 183 -10.08 -2.50 16.48
CA HIS A 183 -8.93 -3.39 16.63
C HIS A 183 -8.97 -4.46 15.54
N VAL A 184 -7.80 -4.86 15.06
CA VAL A 184 -7.72 -5.84 13.96
C VAL A 184 -8.20 -7.24 14.32
N ASP A 185 -8.26 -7.58 15.61
CA ASP A 185 -8.86 -8.83 16.10
C ASP A 185 -10.41 -8.83 15.99
N GLN A 186 -11.02 -7.67 15.75
CA GLN A 186 -12.46 -7.51 15.49
C GLN A 186 -12.81 -7.66 14.00
N VAL A 187 -11.81 -7.70 13.12
CA VAL A 187 -12.00 -7.66 11.66
C VAL A 187 -11.92 -9.05 11.06
N HIS A 188 -13.01 -9.48 10.44
CA HIS A 188 -13.10 -10.78 9.78
C HIS A 188 -12.78 -10.66 8.30
N VAL A 189 -11.80 -11.40 7.81
CA VAL A 189 -11.40 -11.41 6.40
C VAL A 189 -12.33 -12.33 5.62
N LEU A 190 -13.03 -11.76 4.63
CA LEU A 190 -13.85 -12.52 3.68
C LEU A 190 -13.02 -12.97 2.49
N GLU A 191 -12.09 -12.13 2.05
CA GLU A 191 -11.29 -12.34 0.86
C GLU A 191 -10.03 -11.48 0.91
N THR A 192 -8.90 -12.08 0.56
CA THR A 192 -7.63 -11.37 0.43
C THR A 192 -7.45 -10.97 -1.02
N LEU A 193 -7.23 -9.68 -1.26
CA LEU A 193 -7.05 -9.12 -2.61
C LEU A 193 -5.56 -9.10 -2.98
N VAL A 194 -4.68 -8.83 -2.00
CA VAL A 194 -3.21 -8.95 -2.16
C VAL A 194 -2.74 -10.32 -1.69
N HIS A 195 -2.43 -11.20 -2.64
CA HIS A 195 -2.25 -12.63 -2.38
C HIS A 195 -0.86 -13.04 -1.86
N ASP A 196 0.17 -12.22 -2.03
CA ASP A 196 1.50 -12.53 -1.49
C ASP A 196 1.60 -12.06 -0.03
N PRO A 197 1.73 -12.98 0.95
CA PRO A 197 1.85 -12.64 2.36
C PRO A 197 3.19 -11.98 2.73
N LEU A 198 4.02 -11.66 1.76
CA LEU A 198 5.32 -11.01 1.96
C LEU A 198 5.34 -9.57 1.45
N VAL A 199 4.20 -9.04 0.99
CA VAL A 199 4.04 -7.62 0.67
C VAL A 199 3.88 -6.84 1.98
N ASP A 200 4.44 -5.62 2.02
CA ASP A 200 4.46 -4.76 3.22
C ASP A 200 3.05 -4.31 3.68
N HIS A 201 2.01 -4.59 2.90
CA HIS A 201 0.63 -4.28 3.24
C HIS A 201 -0.33 -5.43 2.91
N VAL A 202 -1.54 -5.32 3.47
CA VAL A 202 -2.68 -6.19 3.25
C VAL A 202 -3.79 -5.35 2.62
N ALA A 203 -4.43 -5.88 1.58
CA ALA A 203 -5.72 -5.39 1.11
C ALA A 203 -6.71 -6.56 1.11
N CYS A 204 -7.86 -6.37 1.77
CA CYS A 204 -8.87 -7.40 1.96
C CYS A 204 -10.27 -6.83 1.83
N ARG A 205 -11.19 -7.66 1.37
CA ARG A 205 -12.61 -7.48 1.69
C ARG A 205 -12.87 -8.09 3.06
N VAL A 206 -13.47 -7.32 3.95
CA VAL A 206 -13.66 -7.68 5.35
C VAL A 206 -15.11 -7.52 5.77
N LEU A 207 -15.47 -8.17 6.87
CA LEU A 207 -16.73 -8.00 7.58
C LEU A 207 -16.44 -7.38 8.95
N VAL A 208 -17.04 -6.22 9.22
CA VAL A 208 -16.97 -5.51 10.50
C VAL A 208 -18.37 -5.04 10.86
N ASP A 209 -18.83 -5.32 12.07
CA ASP A 209 -20.20 -4.99 12.53
C ASP A 209 -21.33 -5.45 11.60
N GLY A 210 -21.11 -6.53 10.83
CA GLY A 210 -22.07 -7.05 9.85
C GLY A 210 -22.08 -6.32 8.51
N GLU A 211 -21.21 -5.33 8.30
CA GLU A 211 -21.04 -4.61 7.04
C GLU A 211 -19.79 -5.11 6.30
N GLN A 212 -19.90 -5.24 4.97
CA GLN A 212 -18.75 -5.55 4.12
C GLN A 212 -18.00 -4.26 3.76
N LEU A 213 -16.71 -4.25 4.06
CA LEU A 213 -15.84 -3.09 3.86
C LEU A 213 -14.57 -3.51 3.13
N PHE A 214 -13.90 -2.53 2.53
CA PHE A 214 -12.52 -2.69 2.09
C PHE A 214 -11.58 -2.31 3.23
N CYS A 215 -10.60 -3.15 3.48
CA CYS A 215 -9.56 -2.95 4.49
C CYS A 215 -8.20 -2.83 3.80
N LYS A 216 -7.41 -1.83 4.19
CA LYS A 216 -6.00 -1.71 3.83
C LYS A 216 -5.19 -1.45 5.09
N ALA A 217 -4.15 -2.25 5.30
CA ALA A 217 -3.35 -2.19 6.52
C ALA A 217 -1.88 -2.54 6.26
N GLU A 218 -0.97 -1.93 7.00
CA GLU A 218 0.48 -2.12 6.95
C GLU A 218 0.91 -3.28 7.86
N ARG A 219 1.86 -4.11 7.41
CA ARG A 219 2.42 -5.23 8.19
C ARG A 219 3.59 -4.85 9.12
N GLY A 220 3.97 -3.57 9.13
CA GLY A 220 5.07 -3.03 9.94
C GLY A 220 6.38 -2.82 9.16
N GLY A 221 7.34 -2.14 9.79
CA GLY A 221 8.67 -1.88 9.23
C GLY A 221 8.88 -0.51 8.56
N VAL A 222 7.83 0.29 8.40
CA VAL A 222 7.91 1.73 8.10
C VAL A 222 6.95 2.47 9.03
N ALA A 223 7.23 3.74 9.36
CA ALA A 223 6.27 4.58 10.04
C ALA A 223 5.00 4.68 9.17
N PHE A 224 3.83 4.31 9.74
CA PHE A 224 2.57 4.22 9.00
C PHE A 224 2.29 5.47 8.15
N GLY A 225 2.53 6.67 8.68
CA GLY A 225 2.30 7.93 7.98
C GLY A 225 3.10 8.12 6.68
N ASP A 226 4.25 7.46 6.55
CA ASP A 226 5.11 7.51 5.36
C ASP A 226 4.89 6.32 4.41
N SER A 227 4.10 5.32 4.83
CA SER A 227 3.80 4.16 4.02
C SER A 227 2.78 4.46 2.92
N VAL A 228 2.71 3.60 1.91
CA VAL A 228 1.68 3.69 0.85
C VAL A 228 0.28 3.66 1.46
N VAL A 229 0.07 2.86 2.52
CA VAL A 229 -1.21 2.77 3.22
C VAL A 229 -1.52 4.05 3.99
N GLY A 230 -0.54 4.65 4.67
CA GLY A 230 -0.76 5.91 5.38
C GLY A 230 -1.03 7.09 4.47
N ARG A 231 -0.40 7.13 3.29
CA ARG A 231 -0.70 8.16 2.27
C ARG A 231 -2.11 8.02 1.72
N ASP A 232 -2.56 6.82 1.40
CA ASP A 232 -3.96 6.54 1.00
C ASP A 232 -4.93 6.99 2.10
N PHE A 233 -4.66 6.61 3.34
CA PHE A 233 -5.46 7.02 4.49
C PHE A 233 -5.54 8.54 4.66
N ARG A 234 -4.41 9.24 4.52
CA ARG A 234 -4.35 10.70 4.58
C ARG A 234 -5.23 11.35 3.52
N THR A 235 -5.13 10.91 2.27
CA THR A 235 -5.98 11.45 1.18
C THR A 235 -7.46 11.19 1.45
N MET A 236 -7.81 10.03 2.01
CA MET A 236 -9.18 9.71 2.40
C MET A 236 -9.69 10.60 3.56
N LEU A 237 -8.82 11.01 4.49
CA LEU A 237 -9.15 11.99 5.53
C LEU A 237 -9.37 13.39 4.93
N GLU A 238 -8.50 13.82 4.01
CA GLU A 238 -8.64 15.09 3.28
C GLU A 238 -9.96 15.14 2.51
N LEU A 239 -10.30 14.06 1.80
CA LEU A 239 -11.56 13.91 1.08
C LEU A 239 -12.77 13.96 2.02
N ARG A 240 -12.70 13.24 3.14
CA ARG A 240 -13.77 13.24 4.15
C ARG A 240 -14.00 14.65 4.71
N ALA A 241 -12.93 15.37 5.03
CA ALA A 241 -13.01 16.76 5.51
C ALA A 241 -13.63 17.67 4.44
N ALA A 242 -13.14 17.61 3.20
CA ALA A 242 -13.65 18.42 2.09
C ALA A 242 -15.14 18.18 1.81
N LEU A 243 -15.60 16.92 1.88
CA LEU A 243 -17.01 16.56 1.73
C LEU A 243 -17.86 16.98 2.94
N GLY A 244 -17.29 16.96 4.15
CA GLY A 244 -17.93 17.45 5.38
C GLY A 244 -18.16 18.96 5.37
N GLU A 245 -17.18 19.75 4.91
CA GLU A 245 -17.27 21.22 4.82
C GLU A 245 -18.29 21.73 3.79
N GLN A 246 -18.65 20.90 2.80
CA GLN A 246 -19.70 21.22 1.82
C GLN A 246 -21.09 21.29 2.46
N HIS A 247 -21.37 20.47 3.49
CA HIS A 247 -22.68 20.40 4.14
C HIS A 247 -23.11 21.71 4.83
N PRO A 248 -22.26 22.34 5.67
CA PRO A 248 -22.59 23.63 6.29
C PRO A 248 -22.72 24.77 5.28
N ARG A 249 -21.83 24.85 4.28
CA ARG A 249 -21.86 25.93 3.26
C ARG A 249 -23.11 25.86 2.37
N GLN A 250 -23.52 24.66 1.97
CA GLN A 250 -24.76 24.47 1.19
C GLN A 250 -26.01 24.78 2.02
N GLN A 251 -26.04 24.41 3.32
CA GLN A 251 -27.13 24.81 4.22
C GLN A 251 -27.19 26.32 4.44
N GLN A 252 -26.04 26.99 4.55
CA GLN A 252 -25.98 28.44 4.74
C GLN A 252 -26.41 29.21 3.47
N GLN A 253 -26.04 28.73 2.28
CA GLN A 253 -26.53 29.28 1.00
C GLN A 253 -28.03 29.04 0.81
N GLN A 254 -28.55 27.86 1.16
CA GLN A 254 -29.99 27.60 1.12
C GLN A 254 -30.78 28.47 2.10
N GLN A 255 -30.23 28.72 3.31
CA GLN A 255 -30.85 29.64 4.28
C GLN A 255 -30.78 31.11 3.84
N GLN A 256 -29.76 31.53 3.09
CA GLN A 256 -29.69 32.89 2.53
C GLN A 256 -30.58 33.10 1.29
N GLN A 257 -30.96 32.05 0.55
CA GLN A 257 -31.84 32.16 -0.61
C GLN A 257 -33.35 32.14 -0.27
N GLN A 258 -33.73 31.65 0.92
CA GLN A 258 -35.14 31.63 1.36
C GLN A 258 -35.78 33.02 1.52
N PRO A 259 -35.12 34.04 2.10
CA PRO A 259 -35.69 35.38 2.24
C PRO A 259 -35.96 36.04 0.88
N ASP A 260 -35.02 35.90 -0.07
CA ASP A 260 -35.12 36.53 -1.38
C ASP A 260 -36.25 35.92 -2.22
N GLN A 261 -36.42 34.59 -2.20
CA GLN A 261 -37.55 33.95 -2.87
C GLN A 261 -38.89 34.39 -2.28
N GLN A 262 -38.98 34.48 -0.94
CA GLN A 262 -40.21 34.89 -0.28
C GLN A 262 -40.55 36.37 -0.56
N GLN A 263 -39.53 37.23 -0.63
CA GLN A 263 -39.68 38.64 -0.96
C GLN A 263 -40.10 38.84 -2.43
N GLN A 264 -39.53 38.07 -3.36
CA GLN A 264 -39.88 38.09 -4.78
C GLN A 264 -41.32 37.61 -5.01
N GLN A 265 -41.75 36.57 -4.29
CA GLN A 265 -43.11 36.05 -4.34
C GLN A 265 -44.11 37.08 -3.78
N GLN A 266 -43.76 37.78 -2.69
CA GLN A 266 -44.58 38.87 -2.15
C GLN A 266 -44.69 40.07 -3.10
N GLN A 267 -43.60 40.41 -3.82
CA GLN A 267 -43.62 41.47 -4.83
C GLN A 267 -44.51 41.09 -6.02
N GLN A 268 -44.43 39.84 -6.51
CA GLN A 268 -45.32 39.36 -7.57
C GLN A 268 -46.79 39.41 -7.14
N GLN A 269 -47.13 38.98 -5.92
CA GLN A 269 -48.50 39.06 -5.42
C GLN A 269 -49.01 40.50 -5.32
N ARG A 270 -48.15 41.45 -4.89
CA ARG A 270 -48.49 42.87 -4.88
C ARG A 270 -48.74 43.43 -6.28
N GLN A 271 -47.91 43.09 -7.26
CA GLN A 271 -48.12 43.51 -8.64
C GLN A 271 -49.42 42.95 -9.22
N LEU A 272 -49.74 41.68 -8.94
CA LEU A 272 -51.00 41.06 -9.35
C LEU A 272 -52.21 41.74 -8.70
N GLN A 273 -52.13 42.12 -7.43
CA GLN A 273 -53.21 42.87 -6.77
C GLN A 273 -53.37 44.28 -7.37
N LEU A 274 -52.28 44.97 -7.66
CA LEU A 274 -52.34 46.29 -8.31
C LEU A 274 -52.94 46.21 -9.72
N GLN A 275 -52.58 45.19 -10.52
CA GLN A 275 -53.20 44.95 -11.82
C GLN A 275 -54.70 44.62 -11.69
N LYS A 276 -55.11 43.85 -10.68
CA LYS A 276 -56.53 43.57 -10.41
C LYS A 276 -57.30 44.82 -10.01
N GLN A 277 -56.71 45.71 -9.20
CA GLN A 277 -57.33 46.98 -8.81
C GLN A 277 -57.45 47.95 -10.00
N GLN A 278 -56.44 48.00 -10.88
CA GLN A 278 -56.50 48.82 -12.09
C GLN A 278 -57.55 48.33 -13.08
N LYS A 279 -57.76 47.01 -13.19
CA LYS A 279 -58.86 46.42 -13.97
C LYS A 279 -60.26 46.60 -13.35
N GLN A 280 -60.38 47.03 -12.09
CA GLN A 280 -61.67 47.31 -11.46
C GLN A 280 -62.08 48.79 -11.55
N HIS A 281 -61.23 49.66 -12.13
CA HIS A 281 -61.54 51.08 -12.36
C HIS A 281 -61.81 51.46 -13.83
N GLY A 282 -61.90 50.46 -14.71
CA GLY A 282 -62.49 50.62 -16.03
C GLY A 282 -63.35 49.41 -16.33
N GLU A 283 -64.62 49.67 -16.67
CA GLU A 283 -65.63 48.75 -17.23
C GLU A 283 -66.68 48.15 -16.25
N GLU A 284 -67.92 48.49 -16.58
CA GLU A 284 -69.19 47.85 -16.21
C GLU A 284 -69.23 46.34 -16.51
N PRO A 285 -70.13 45.57 -15.89
CA PRO A 285 -70.02 44.12 -15.85
C PRO A 285 -70.66 43.46 -17.07
N GLU A 286 -69.86 42.74 -17.85
CA GLU A 286 -70.36 41.66 -18.71
C GLU A 286 -69.63 40.32 -18.47
N THR A 287 -70.40 39.28 -18.73
CA THR A 287 -70.36 37.89 -18.28
C THR A 287 -69.23 36.98 -18.79
N LYS A 288 -68.92 35.96 -17.96
CA LYS A 288 -68.36 34.62 -18.27
C LYS A 288 -66.93 34.61 -18.84
N THR A 289 -65.99 33.76 -18.44
CA THR A 289 -66.02 32.29 -18.48
C THR A 289 -64.76 31.77 -17.75
N ALA A 290 -64.86 30.63 -17.07
CA ALA A 290 -63.75 30.00 -16.37
C ALA A 290 -62.88 29.16 -17.33
N SER A 291 -61.56 29.38 -17.30
CA SER A 291 -60.56 28.39 -17.72
C SER A 291 -59.27 28.62 -16.94
N ALA A 292 -59.01 27.75 -15.95
CA ALA A 292 -57.77 27.72 -15.21
C ALA A 292 -56.82 26.71 -15.86
N SER A 293 -55.72 27.19 -16.44
CA SER A 293 -54.55 26.40 -16.80
C SER A 293 -53.37 26.95 -16.01
N ALA A 294 -53.06 26.31 -14.87
CA ALA A 294 -51.85 26.57 -14.11
C ALA A 294 -50.82 25.49 -14.48
N SER A 295 -49.90 25.84 -15.38
CA SER A 295 -48.65 25.11 -15.58
C SER A 295 -47.74 25.40 -14.38
N ALA A 296 -47.73 24.48 -13.41
CA ALA A 296 -46.79 24.50 -12.32
C ALA A 296 -45.40 24.08 -12.83
N SER A 297 -44.47 25.00 -12.68
CA SER A 297 -43.02 24.86 -12.74
C SER A 297 -42.53 23.68 -11.88
N ALA A 298 -41.94 22.67 -12.52
CA ALA A 298 -41.07 21.72 -11.84
C ALA A 298 -39.62 22.16 -12.10
N SER A 299 -39.03 22.88 -11.15
CA SER A 299 -37.58 23.08 -11.11
C SER A 299 -36.89 21.72 -10.94
N PRO A 300 -35.81 21.42 -11.67
CA PRO A 300 -35.07 20.18 -11.46
C PRO A 300 -34.43 20.24 -10.08
N SER A 301 -34.94 19.41 -9.17
CA SER A 301 -34.30 19.08 -7.90
C SER A 301 -32.85 18.69 -8.19
N GLN A 302 -31.89 19.46 -7.67
CA GLN A 302 -30.46 19.15 -7.70
C GLN A 302 -30.26 17.74 -7.09
N LYS A 303 -30.14 16.75 -7.96
CA LYS A 303 -29.71 15.41 -7.60
C LYS A 303 -28.24 15.57 -7.20
N GLN A 304 -27.99 15.59 -5.89
CA GLN A 304 -26.66 15.72 -5.31
C GLN A 304 -25.76 14.67 -5.98
N MET A 305 -24.85 15.11 -6.84
CA MET A 305 -23.91 14.22 -7.53
C MET A 305 -22.97 13.68 -6.45
N ARG A 306 -23.25 12.46 -5.98
CA ARG A 306 -22.32 11.75 -5.10
C ARG A 306 -21.10 11.40 -5.94
N LEU A 307 -19.96 11.95 -5.53
CA LEU A 307 -18.65 11.61 -6.08
C LEU A 307 -18.49 10.08 -6.06
N ARG A 308 -17.98 9.50 -7.15
CA ARG A 308 -17.81 8.04 -7.30
C ARG A 308 -16.48 7.60 -6.72
N VAL A 309 -16.36 7.77 -5.42
CA VAL A 309 -15.22 7.40 -4.59
C VAL A 309 -15.72 6.73 -3.32
N PRO A 310 -15.06 5.69 -2.80
CA PRO A 310 -15.43 5.07 -1.52
C PRO A 310 -15.36 6.08 -0.37
N SER A 311 -16.27 5.99 0.60
CA SER A 311 -16.18 6.80 1.82
C SER A 311 -15.24 6.15 2.83
N LEU A 312 -14.51 6.96 3.60
CA LEU A 312 -13.75 6.47 4.76
C LEU A 312 -14.70 6.10 5.90
N ARG A 313 -14.57 4.87 6.42
CA ARG A 313 -15.49 4.25 7.39
C ARG A 313 -14.88 4.03 8.76
N GLY A 314 -13.57 3.83 8.85
CA GLY A 314 -12.91 3.62 10.14
C GLY A 314 -11.38 3.61 10.05
N VAL A 315 -10.75 3.61 11.22
CA VAL A 315 -9.31 3.42 11.39
C VAL A 315 -9.03 2.10 12.11
N LEU A 316 -7.93 1.43 11.74
CA LEU A 316 -7.48 0.19 12.36
C LEU A 316 -6.30 0.45 13.29
N ARG A 317 -6.36 -0.14 14.47
CA ARG A 317 -5.32 -0.03 15.50
C ARG A 317 -4.75 -1.39 15.87
N HIS A 318 -3.45 -1.38 16.18
CA HIS A 318 -2.77 -2.53 16.76
C HIS A 318 -3.44 -2.91 18.10
N PRO A 319 -3.69 -4.21 18.39
CA PRO A 319 -4.48 -4.62 19.54
C PRO A 319 -3.79 -4.31 20.88
N THR A 320 -2.47 -4.47 20.95
CA THR A 320 -1.68 -4.21 22.18
C THR A 320 -1.02 -2.82 22.18
N GLU A 321 -0.29 -2.49 21.11
CA GLU A 321 0.45 -1.23 20.99
C GLU A 321 -0.43 0.00 20.70
N GLY A 322 -1.67 -0.17 20.21
CA GLY A 322 -2.64 0.92 20.02
C GLY A 322 -2.37 1.92 18.88
N HIS A 323 -1.19 1.88 18.27
CA HIS A 323 -0.84 2.68 17.10
C HIS A 323 -1.70 2.33 15.88
N VAL A 324 -1.79 3.25 14.93
CA VAL A 324 -2.58 3.08 13.71
C VAL A 324 -1.81 2.23 12.71
N ILE A 325 -2.50 1.23 12.16
CA ILE A 325 -1.92 0.27 11.21
C ILE A 325 -2.69 0.19 9.90
N GLY A 326 -3.86 0.81 9.79
CA GLY A 326 -4.67 0.73 8.59
C GLY A 326 -5.99 1.48 8.70
N PHE A 327 -6.85 1.25 7.73
CA PHE A 327 -8.15 1.90 7.65
C PHE A 327 -9.19 1.04 6.91
N LEU A 328 -10.46 1.43 7.06
CA LEU A 328 -11.62 0.83 6.43
C LEU A 328 -12.33 1.86 5.54
N ARG A 329 -12.74 1.46 4.34
CA ARG A 329 -13.58 2.26 3.43
C ARG A 329 -14.72 1.43 2.84
N ASP A 330 -15.66 2.10 2.17
CA ASP A 330 -16.74 1.41 1.46
C ASP A 330 -16.20 0.33 0.52
N TRP A 331 -16.79 -0.86 0.55
CA TRP A 331 -16.54 -1.88 -0.44
C TRP A 331 -17.27 -1.51 -1.74
N VAL A 332 -16.53 -1.44 -2.85
CA VAL A 332 -17.10 -1.26 -4.19
C VAL A 332 -17.09 -2.62 -4.89
N PRO A 333 -18.24 -3.28 -5.07
CA PRO A 333 -18.29 -4.50 -5.86
C PRO A 333 -18.04 -4.16 -7.33
N GLY A 334 -17.44 -5.08 -8.08
CA GLY A 334 -17.16 -4.87 -9.49
C GLY A 334 -15.85 -5.52 -9.91
N ALA A 335 -15.42 -5.20 -11.12
CA ALA A 335 -14.11 -5.57 -11.64
C ALA A 335 -13.29 -4.32 -11.93
N SER A 336 -11.97 -4.43 -11.84
CA SER A 336 -11.09 -3.35 -12.26
C SER A 336 -11.25 -3.07 -13.75
N LEU A 337 -11.05 -1.83 -14.18
CA LEU A 337 -11.09 -1.46 -15.58
C LEU A 337 -10.03 -2.24 -16.38
N GLY A 338 -8.87 -2.52 -15.77
CA GLY A 338 -7.82 -3.38 -16.34
C GLY A 338 -8.21 -4.84 -16.57
N SER A 339 -9.33 -5.30 -16.00
CA SER A 339 -9.84 -6.67 -16.21
C SER A 339 -10.67 -6.83 -17.49
N TYR A 340 -10.94 -5.74 -18.21
CA TYR A 340 -11.75 -5.74 -19.43
C TYR A 340 -10.87 -5.68 -20.69
N GLU A 341 -11.18 -6.51 -21.67
CA GLU A 341 -10.57 -6.37 -23.01
C GLU A 341 -11.24 -5.20 -23.75
N MET A 342 -10.52 -4.08 -23.90
CA MET A 342 -11.07 -2.85 -24.47
C MET A 342 -11.57 -3.01 -25.92
N ALA A 343 -10.92 -3.90 -26.68
CA ALA A 343 -11.32 -4.31 -28.03
C ALA A 343 -12.76 -4.87 -28.08
N ASP A 344 -13.18 -5.59 -27.04
CA ASP A 344 -14.50 -6.21 -26.98
C ASP A 344 -15.61 -5.22 -26.58
N LEU A 345 -15.26 -3.99 -26.19
CA LEU A 345 -16.21 -3.02 -25.66
C LEU A 345 -16.58 -1.93 -26.69
N PRO A 346 -17.89 -1.60 -26.83
CA PRO A 346 -18.34 -0.51 -27.69
C PRO A 346 -17.64 0.81 -27.35
N ALA A 347 -17.23 1.53 -28.39
CA ALA A 347 -16.55 2.83 -28.24
C ALA A 347 -17.39 3.83 -27.44
N GLU A 348 -18.72 3.79 -27.57
CA GLU A 348 -19.64 4.65 -26.81
C GLU A 348 -19.59 4.36 -25.31
N LEU A 349 -19.44 3.08 -24.92
CA LEU A 349 -19.34 2.69 -23.51
C LEU A 349 -17.99 3.14 -22.94
N ARG A 350 -16.90 2.92 -23.67
CA ARG A 350 -15.55 3.36 -23.28
C ARG A 350 -15.49 4.89 -23.12
N GLY A 351 -16.03 5.63 -24.09
CA GLY A 351 -16.14 7.09 -24.01
C GLY A 351 -17.05 7.57 -22.87
N ALA A 352 -18.09 6.82 -22.51
CA ALA A 352 -18.91 7.13 -21.34
C ALA A 352 -18.17 6.91 -20.02
N TRP A 353 -17.30 5.89 -19.93
CA TRP A 353 -16.44 5.66 -18.77
C TRP A 353 -15.37 6.73 -18.64
N ASP A 354 -14.63 7.04 -19.70
CA ASP A 354 -13.67 8.15 -19.79
C ASP A 354 -14.29 9.45 -19.24
N ALA A 355 -15.41 9.88 -19.83
CA ALA A 355 -16.09 11.10 -19.40
C ALA A 355 -16.53 11.08 -17.92
N LYS A 356 -16.80 9.92 -17.32
CA LYS A 356 -17.15 9.80 -15.90
C LYS A 356 -15.92 9.82 -15.00
N VAL A 357 -14.82 9.16 -15.39
CA VAL A 357 -13.56 9.18 -14.63
C VAL A 357 -12.98 10.59 -14.63
N ALA A 358 -12.83 11.22 -15.81
CA ALA A 358 -12.35 12.60 -15.93
C ALA A 358 -13.20 13.59 -15.11
N ARG A 359 -14.53 13.45 -15.13
CA ARG A 359 -15.42 14.30 -14.30
C ARG A 359 -15.21 14.08 -12.80
N THR A 360 -15.01 12.83 -12.36
CA THR A 360 -14.78 12.52 -10.95
C THR A 360 -13.42 13.08 -10.49
N LEU A 361 -12.40 12.96 -11.34
CA LEU A 361 -11.06 13.52 -11.10
C LEU A 361 -11.08 15.05 -11.01
N ALA A 362 -11.72 15.72 -11.96
CA ALA A 362 -11.87 17.18 -11.93
C ALA A 362 -12.61 17.66 -10.67
N GLU A 363 -13.60 16.90 -10.18
CA GLU A 363 -14.32 17.23 -8.95
C GLU A 363 -13.48 16.99 -7.69
N LEU A 364 -12.60 15.98 -7.67
CA LEU A 364 -11.59 15.82 -6.62
C LEU A 364 -10.66 17.03 -6.57
N HIS A 365 -10.14 17.46 -7.71
CA HIS A 365 -9.27 18.65 -7.81
C HIS A 365 -9.98 19.92 -7.35
N ARG A 366 -11.27 20.08 -7.68
CA ARG A 366 -12.10 21.18 -7.19
C ARG A 366 -12.26 21.19 -5.66
N LEU A 367 -12.16 20.03 -5.02
CA LEU A 367 -12.17 19.87 -3.57
C LEU A 367 -10.76 20.00 -2.95
N GLY A 368 -9.72 20.22 -3.75
CA GLY A 368 -8.33 20.26 -3.30
C GLY A 368 -7.77 18.88 -2.96
N VAL A 369 -8.39 17.81 -3.45
CA VAL A 369 -7.98 16.41 -3.23
C VAL A 369 -7.37 15.88 -4.51
N TYR A 370 -6.25 15.17 -4.39
CA TYR A 370 -5.51 14.62 -5.52
C TYR A 370 -5.48 13.09 -5.42
N TRP A 371 -5.70 12.42 -6.54
CA TRP A 371 -5.83 10.96 -6.59
C TRP A 371 -4.47 10.27 -6.41
N GLY A 372 -3.44 10.73 -7.12
CA GLY A 372 -2.04 10.32 -6.95
C GLY A 372 -1.77 8.83 -7.25
N ALA A 373 -2.64 8.19 -8.00
CA ALA A 373 -2.63 6.74 -8.26
C ALA A 373 -3.51 6.35 -9.45
N ALA A 374 -3.65 7.23 -10.45
CA ALA A 374 -4.45 6.93 -11.63
C ALA A 374 -3.82 5.75 -12.41
N GLU A 375 -4.53 4.63 -12.39
CA GLU A 375 -4.27 3.38 -13.11
C GLU A 375 -5.60 2.75 -13.51
N ASN A 376 -5.59 1.91 -14.54
CA ASN A 376 -6.72 1.09 -14.94
C ASN A 376 -7.12 0.10 -13.83
N GLU A 377 -6.18 -0.34 -12.99
CA GLU A 377 -6.47 -1.15 -11.80
C GLU A 377 -7.16 -0.34 -10.69
N SER A 378 -6.92 0.96 -10.62
CA SER A 378 -7.50 1.88 -9.62
C SER A 378 -8.91 2.38 -10.00
N VAL A 379 -9.49 1.89 -11.10
CA VAL A 379 -10.88 2.18 -11.48
C VAL A 379 -11.70 0.90 -11.38
N ILE A 380 -12.73 0.87 -10.54
CA ILE A 380 -13.67 -0.27 -10.45
C ILE A 380 -14.94 0.05 -11.24
N ILE A 381 -15.33 -0.84 -12.15
CA ILE A 381 -16.63 -0.80 -12.81
C ILE A 381 -17.61 -1.60 -11.97
N ASP A 382 -18.59 -0.92 -11.38
CA ASP A 382 -19.58 -1.55 -10.51
C ASP A 382 -20.61 -2.39 -11.31
N PRO A 383 -21.46 -3.20 -10.65
CA PRO A 383 -22.49 -3.99 -11.33
C PRO A 383 -23.51 -3.18 -12.13
N HIS A 384 -23.57 -1.85 -11.96
CA HIS A 384 -24.41 -0.94 -12.73
C HIS A 384 -23.67 -0.33 -13.92
N GLY A 385 -22.39 -0.69 -14.14
CA GLY A 385 -21.56 -0.15 -15.21
C GLY A 385 -21.04 1.25 -14.92
N GLU A 386 -21.02 1.67 -13.66
CA GLU A 386 -20.51 2.98 -13.24
C GLU A 386 -19.05 2.85 -12.77
N PRO A 387 -18.14 3.71 -13.25
CA PRO A 387 -16.75 3.71 -12.79
C PRO A 387 -16.61 4.41 -11.44
N TRP A 388 -15.83 3.80 -10.55
CA TRP A 388 -15.44 4.31 -9.24
C TRP A 388 -13.92 4.45 -9.15
N LEU A 389 -13.44 5.58 -8.66
CA LEU A 389 -12.02 5.81 -8.43
C LEU A 389 -11.66 5.28 -7.03
N VAL A 390 -10.67 4.38 -6.96
CA VAL A 390 -10.18 3.76 -5.73
C VAL A 390 -8.67 3.95 -5.60
N ASP A 391 -8.09 3.48 -4.48
CA ASP A 391 -6.64 3.50 -4.20
C ASP A 391 -5.98 4.87 -4.34
N PHE A 392 -5.98 5.67 -3.27
CA PHE A 392 -5.42 7.01 -3.28
C PHE A 392 -3.96 7.02 -2.83
N GLY A 393 -3.16 7.99 -3.29
CA GLY A 393 -1.83 8.29 -2.72
C GLY A 393 -0.72 7.25 -2.96
N ALA A 394 -0.93 6.29 -3.86
CA ALA A 394 -0.01 5.17 -4.08
C ALA A 394 1.25 5.51 -4.88
N LYS A 395 1.22 6.46 -5.83
CA LYS A 395 2.30 6.70 -6.80
C LYS A 395 3.27 7.84 -6.50
N VAL A 396 3.31 8.40 -5.30
CA VAL A 396 4.39 9.35 -4.92
C VAL A 396 5.76 8.65 -4.76
N ASN A 397 5.95 7.47 -5.38
CA ASN A 397 7.11 6.57 -5.28
C ASN A 397 8.18 6.77 -6.36
N LEU A 398 8.07 7.77 -7.25
CA LEU A 398 9.14 8.06 -8.22
C LEU A 398 10.22 9.02 -7.69
N GLY A 399 10.33 9.21 -6.37
CA GLY A 399 11.33 10.11 -5.77
C GLY A 399 11.10 11.59 -6.04
N LEU A 400 10.10 11.94 -6.86
CA LEU A 400 9.57 13.27 -7.01
C LEU A 400 8.48 13.43 -5.95
N LYS A 401 8.81 14.02 -4.80
CA LYS A 401 7.80 14.79 -4.07
C LYS A 401 7.30 15.84 -5.06
N ARG A 402 6.22 15.56 -5.80
CA ARG A 402 5.57 16.55 -6.65
C ARG A 402 5.27 17.74 -5.74
N GLU A 403 5.77 18.91 -6.10
CA GLU A 403 5.49 20.12 -5.35
C GLU A 403 3.97 20.31 -5.29
N GLU A 404 3.48 21.02 -4.28
CA GLU A 404 2.03 21.19 -4.07
C GLU A 404 1.32 21.80 -5.30
N GLY A 405 2.05 22.56 -6.13
CA GLY A 405 1.57 23.11 -7.41
C GLY A 405 1.43 22.10 -8.54
N ASP A 406 2.11 20.94 -8.48
CA ASP A 406 2.22 20.00 -9.60
C ASP A 406 1.31 18.76 -9.43
N ARG A 407 0.56 18.68 -8.32
CA ARG A 407 -0.26 17.50 -8.02
C ARG A 407 -1.44 17.34 -8.97
N GLU A 408 -2.07 18.45 -9.35
CA GLU A 408 -3.19 18.44 -10.30
C GLU A 408 -2.73 17.97 -11.69
N GLU A 409 -1.67 18.59 -12.20
CA GLU A 409 -1.07 18.22 -13.49
C GLU A 409 -0.58 16.76 -13.47
N GLY A 410 0.04 16.34 -12.36
CA GLY A 410 0.48 14.97 -12.17
C GLY A 410 -0.65 13.94 -12.27
N ASP A 411 -1.81 14.22 -11.67
CA ASP A 411 -2.98 13.34 -11.79
C ASP A 411 -3.50 13.24 -13.23
N TRP A 412 -3.49 14.34 -13.98
CA TRP A 412 -3.90 14.34 -15.39
C TRP A 412 -2.90 13.60 -16.29
N LEU A 413 -1.60 13.71 -16.01
CA LEU A 413 -0.56 12.93 -16.70
C LEU A 413 -0.72 11.44 -16.42
N ASP A 414 -1.01 11.06 -15.17
CA ASP A 414 -1.26 9.67 -14.81
C ASP A 414 -2.58 9.17 -15.44
N TYR A 415 -3.61 10.03 -15.51
CA TYR A 415 -4.89 9.75 -16.18
C TYR A 415 -4.75 9.49 -17.69
N ASP A 416 -3.79 10.12 -18.36
CA ASP A 416 -3.56 9.95 -19.80
C ASP A 416 -3.32 8.47 -20.17
N SER A 417 -2.73 7.69 -19.26
CA SER A 417 -2.57 6.24 -19.44
C SER A 417 -3.93 5.50 -19.45
N ILE A 418 -4.87 5.91 -18.59
CA ILE A 418 -6.24 5.37 -18.59
C ILE A 418 -6.98 5.79 -19.86
N TYR A 419 -6.83 7.05 -20.27
CA TYR A 419 -7.43 7.57 -21.50
C TYR A 419 -6.97 6.75 -22.71
N HIS A 420 -5.66 6.57 -22.87
CA HIS A 420 -5.11 5.77 -23.96
C HIS A 420 -5.55 4.32 -23.91
N TYR A 421 -5.60 3.70 -22.72
CA TYR A 421 -6.13 2.36 -22.55
C TYR A 421 -7.59 2.27 -23.03
N LEU A 422 -8.43 3.23 -22.62
CA LEU A 422 -9.82 3.33 -23.07
C LEU A 422 -9.96 3.64 -24.56
N GLU A 423 -8.98 4.28 -25.20
CA GLU A 423 -9.01 4.60 -26.62
C GLU A 423 -8.56 3.45 -27.53
N MET A 424 -7.82 2.44 -27.01
CA MET A 424 -7.30 1.30 -27.78
C MET A 424 -8.36 0.79 -28.76
N ARG A 425 -8.04 0.91 -30.05
CA ARG A 425 -8.91 0.50 -31.15
C ARG A 425 -8.56 -0.92 -31.55
N ASP A 426 -9.53 -1.63 -32.12
CA ASP A 426 -9.28 -2.86 -32.86
C ASP A 426 -8.29 -2.56 -34.00
N ASP A 427 -7.01 -2.90 -33.80
CA ASP A 427 -6.13 -3.07 -34.94
C ASP A 427 -6.55 -4.37 -35.64
N GLU A 428 -7.50 -4.24 -36.57
CA GLU A 428 -7.76 -5.27 -37.57
C GLU A 428 -6.46 -5.57 -38.32
N GLY A 429 -5.80 -6.66 -37.92
CA GLY A 429 -4.94 -7.50 -38.75
C GLY A 429 -4.07 -6.81 -39.80
N VAL A 430 -3.01 -6.12 -39.39
CA VAL A 430 -1.86 -5.91 -40.27
C VAL A 430 -0.79 -6.92 -39.90
N VAL A 431 -0.77 -8.03 -40.63
CA VAL A 431 0.37 -8.94 -40.69
C VAL A 431 1.53 -8.18 -41.31
N VAL A 432 2.49 -7.72 -40.50
CA VAL A 432 3.79 -7.27 -41.01
C VAL A 432 4.81 -8.37 -40.72
N SER A 433 5.24 -8.99 -41.80
CA SER A 433 6.28 -10.00 -41.87
C SER A 433 7.64 -9.45 -41.43
N ASP A 434 8.23 -10.15 -40.46
CA ASP A 434 9.61 -10.64 -40.37
C ASP A 434 10.76 -9.85 -41.02
N GLY A 435 11.80 -9.59 -40.23
CA GLY A 435 13.16 -9.40 -40.75
C GLY A 435 14.06 -8.47 -39.95
N GLY A 436 15.03 -9.05 -39.21
CA GLY A 436 16.32 -8.40 -38.97
C GLY A 436 16.88 -8.58 -37.57
N GLY A 437 17.69 -9.63 -37.37
CA GLY A 437 18.53 -9.78 -36.19
C GLY A 437 19.84 -8.99 -36.25
N SER A 438 20.48 -8.85 -35.09
CA SER A 438 21.94 -8.84 -34.97
C SER A 438 22.36 -9.05 -33.51
N ASP A 439 23.24 -10.04 -33.34
CA ASP A 439 24.19 -10.31 -32.25
C ASP A 439 24.80 -9.06 -31.59
N GLU A 440 25.10 -9.06 -30.28
CA GLU A 440 26.33 -9.63 -29.67
C GLU A 440 26.53 -9.18 -28.19
N CYS A 441 27.11 -10.08 -27.38
CA CYS A 441 27.95 -9.89 -26.16
C CYS A 441 27.35 -9.67 -24.74
N ASP A 442 27.32 -10.78 -23.98
CA ASP A 442 27.99 -11.07 -22.69
C ASP A 442 28.13 -10.01 -21.57
N PHE A 443 27.42 -10.23 -20.44
CA PHE A 443 27.91 -10.43 -19.04
C PHE A 443 26.82 -9.98 -18.04
N GLU A 444 26.05 -10.90 -17.44
CA GLU A 444 25.41 -10.68 -16.14
C GLU A 444 24.87 -11.99 -15.54
N ILE A 445 25.62 -12.56 -14.58
CA ILE A 445 25.06 -13.44 -13.56
C ILE A 445 24.87 -12.56 -12.32
N ASP A 446 23.71 -11.88 -12.21
CA ASP A 446 23.04 -11.55 -10.94
C ASP A 446 21.81 -10.65 -11.16
N MET A 447 20.67 -11.22 -11.55
CA MET A 447 19.36 -10.58 -11.29
C MET A 447 18.11 -11.48 -11.46
N VAL A 448 18.28 -12.79 -11.66
CA VAL A 448 17.17 -13.69 -12.03
C VAL A 448 16.15 -13.96 -10.89
N LEU A 449 16.48 -13.63 -9.63
CA LEU A 449 15.52 -13.72 -8.51
C LEU A 449 14.86 -12.38 -8.17
N GLY A 450 15.49 -11.24 -8.47
CA GLY A 450 14.96 -9.92 -8.13
C GLY A 450 13.97 -9.38 -9.16
N GLU A 451 14.26 -9.54 -10.46
CA GLU A 451 13.38 -9.01 -11.52
C GLU A 451 12.15 -9.87 -11.78
N LYS A 452 12.24 -11.19 -11.58
CA LYS A 452 11.07 -12.08 -11.63
C LYS A 452 10.10 -11.87 -10.46
N LEU A 453 10.51 -11.23 -9.36
CA LEU A 453 9.63 -10.89 -8.24
C LEU A 453 9.01 -9.50 -8.37
N ARG A 454 9.68 -8.53 -9.02
CA ARG A 454 9.10 -7.19 -9.29
C ARG A 454 8.01 -7.22 -10.37
N HIS A 455 8.11 -8.12 -11.34
CA HIS A 455 7.09 -8.32 -12.37
C HIS A 455 5.77 -8.96 -11.86
N TRP A 456 5.71 -9.37 -10.59
CA TRP A 456 4.51 -9.99 -10.00
C TRP A 456 3.70 -9.04 -9.10
N ASN A 457 4.18 -7.81 -8.87
CA ASN A 457 3.45 -6.80 -8.06
C ASN A 457 2.32 -6.08 -8.83
N LEU A 458 2.12 -6.38 -10.11
CA LEU A 458 1.17 -5.66 -10.99
C LEU A 458 0.05 -6.55 -11.56
N HIS A 459 0.00 -7.84 -11.20
CA HIS A 459 -1.07 -8.72 -11.65
C HIS A 459 -1.69 -9.42 -10.45
N THR A 460 -2.82 -8.90 -9.96
CA THR A 460 -3.89 -9.73 -9.36
C THR A 460 -5.13 -8.89 -9.01
N TRP A 461 -5.89 -8.52 -10.04
CA TRP A 461 -7.35 -8.43 -9.94
C TRP A 461 -7.91 -9.44 -10.95
N LYS A 462 -8.34 -10.59 -10.45
CA LYS A 462 -9.12 -11.56 -11.23
C LYS A 462 -10.40 -11.88 -10.51
#